data_AF-A0A523SP22-F1
#
_entry.id   AF-A0A523SP22-F1
#
_cell.length_a   1.000
_cell.length_b   1.000
_cell.length_c   1.000
_cell.angle_alpha   90.00
_cell.angle_beta   90.00
_cell.angle_gamma   90.00
#
_symmetry.space_group_name_H-M   'P 1'
#
loop_
_entity.id
_entity.type
_entity.pdbx_description
1 polymer ?
#
loop_
_entity_poly.entity_id
_entity_poly.type
_entity_poly.pdbx_seq_one_letter_code
_entity_poly.pdbx_strand_id
1 'polypeptide(L)'
;MYCRDCITYTRDGNIICLNCARRLVSPKMRGSKYSPLSRYLTRKARYADHVTLPFAKIEEIIDDSLPFSAMHYRHWWSTPSSPQAQAWLGVKWKVHVVNLEHKTVTFRREGLVKKKTRRKRRKATSAFMDKTFRPTKPRRLREPSKTKIARAQARLANVERRRSSMRQYRGKFKPKSAYEKRLYKPDAKPSKTED
;
A
#
# COMPACT_ATOMS: atom_id res chain seq x y z
N MET A 1 -13.97 6.61 5.18
CA MET A 1 -13.71 5.23 5.64
C MET A 1 -13.29 4.41 4.43
N TYR A 2 -12.11 3.77 4.44
CA TYR A 2 -11.72 2.87 3.36
C TYR A 2 -11.47 1.49 3.98
N CYS A 3 -12.19 0.48 3.48
CA CYS A 3 -12.12 -0.90 3.96
C CYS A 3 -10.67 -1.41 3.94
N ARG A 4 -10.17 -1.85 5.10
CA ARG A 4 -8.80 -2.36 5.26
C ARG A 4 -8.63 -3.80 4.75
N ASP A 5 -9.73 -4.51 4.48
CA ASP A 5 -9.75 -5.96 4.21
C ASP A 5 -10.38 -6.32 2.86
N CYS A 6 -10.17 -5.49 1.83
CA CYS A 6 -10.64 -5.80 0.48
C CYS A 6 -9.61 -6.66 -0.28
N ILE A 7 -9.94 -7.95 -0.49
CA ILE A 7 -9.14 -8.94 -1.22
C ILE A 7 -9.83 -9.35 -2.54
N THR A 8 -9.04 -9.69 -3.55
CA THR A 8 -9.47 -10.17 -4.87
C THR A 8 -8.63 -11.37 -5.28
N TYR A 9 -9.19 -12.26 -6.11
CA TYR A 9 -8.50 -13.46 -6.60
C TYR A 9 -7.89 -13.19 -7.98
N THR A 10 -6.63 -13.59 -8.18
CA THR A 10 -6.04 -13.66 -9.54
C THR A 10 -6.51 -14.91 -10.28
N ARG A 11 -6.29 -14.93 -11.60
CA ARG A 11 -6.58 -16.11 -12.46
C ARG A 11 -5.88 -17.39 -11.98
N ASP A 12 -4.75 -17.25 -11.30
CA ASP A 12 -3.97 -18.36 -10.73
C ASP A 12 -4.47 -18.82 -9.35
N GLY A 13 -5.60 -18.30 -8.86
CA GLY A 13 -6.17 -18.62 -7.55
C GLY A 13 -5.49 -17.94 -6.36
N ASN A 14 -4.52 -17.05 -6.58
CA ASN A 14 -3.82 -16.35 -5.50
C ASN A 14 -4.67 -15.19 -4.94
N ILE A 15 -4.64 -15.02 -3.62
CA ILE A 15 -5.35 -13.93 -2.94
C ILE A 15 -4.45 -12.70 -2.94
N ILE A 16 -4.91 -11.61 -3.55
CA ILE A 16 -4.20 -10.33 -3.56
C ILE A 16 -5.09 -9.21 -3.01
N CYS A 17 -4.48 -8.23 -2.34
CA CYS A 17 -5.21 -7.06 -1.85
C CYS A 17 -5.69 -6.17 -3.02
N LEU A 18 -6.76 -5.40 -2.86
CA LEU A 18 -7.28 -4.53 -3.92
C LEU A 18 -6.25 -3.48 -4.40
N ASN A 19 -5.40 -2.99 -3.48
CA ASN A 19 -4.25 -2.14 -3.81
C ASN A 19 -3.16 -2.87 -4.61
N CYS A 20 -3.00 -4.16 -4.39
CA CYS A 20 -2.05 -5.04 -5.06
C CYS A 20 -2.55 -5.34 -6.48
N ALA A 21 -3.83 -5.66 -6.63
CA ALA A 21 -4.51 -5.82 -7.92
C ALA A 21 -4.41 -4.55 -8.77
N ARG A 22 -4.69 -3.38 -8.17
CA ARG A 22 -4.54 -2.08 -8.84
C ARG A 22 -3.11 -1.85 -9.36
N ARG A 23 -2.10 -2.23 -8.58
CA ARG A 23 -0.68 -2.12 -9.00
C ARG A 23 -0.29 -3.12 -10.09
N LEU A 24 -0.97 -4.27 -10.16
CA LEU A 24 -0.72 -5.28 -11.18
C LEU A 24 -1.25 -4.81 -12.55
N VAL A 25 -2.48 -4.27 -12.57
CA VAL A 25 -3.15 -3.81 -13.80
C VAL A 25 -2.62 -2.45 -14.26
N SER A 26 -2.24 -1.58 -13.33
CA SER A 26 -1.66 -0.27 -13.63
C SER A 26 -0.41 -0.06 -12.78
N PRO A 27 0.73 -0.67 -13.16
CA PRO A 27 1.98 -0.48 -12.45
C PRO A 27 2.36 1.00 -12.53
N LYS A 28 2.24 1.71 -11.41
CA LYS A 28 2.81 3.05 -11.30
C LYS A 28 4.31 2.91 -11.55
N MET A 29 4.79 3.45 -12.67
CA MET A 29 6.22 3.49 -12.99
C MET A 29 6.93 4.17 -11.82
N ARG A 30 7.60 3.37 -10.97
CA ARG A 30 8.39 3.90 -9.86
C ARG A 30 9.68 4.43 -10.47
N GLY A 31 9.81 5.75 -10.55
CA GLY A 31 10.98 6.42 -11.07
C GLY A 31 10.68 7.84 -11.57
N SER A 32 11.72 8.60 -11.89
CA SER A 32 11.59 9.84 -12.65
C SER A 32 11.20 9.53 -14.11
N LYS A 33 10.77 10.54 -14.87
CA LYS A 33 10.52 10.47 -16.33
C LYS A 33 11.63 9.71 -17.07
N TYR A 34 12.89 9.87 -16.65
CA TYR A 34 14.08 9.26 -17.25
C TYR A 34 14.43 7.85 -16.75
N SER A 35 13.58 7.23 -15.92
CA SER A 35 13.80 5.86 -15.42
C SER A 35 13.89 4.77 -16.51
N PRO A 36 13.16 4.85 -17.64
CA PRO A 36 13.35 3.89 -18.72
C PRO A 36 14.76 3.93 -19.31
N LEU A 37 15.33 5.13 -19.46
CA LEU A 37 16.69 5.34 -19.96
C LEU A 37 17.73 4.72 -19.03
N SER A 38 17.57 4.85 -17.71
CA SER A 38 18.48 4.23 -16.74
C SER A 38 18.47 2.70 -16.82
N ARG A 39 17.29 2.08 -16.98
CA ARG A 39 17.15 0.63 -17.20
C ARG A 39 17.80 0.19 -18.51
N TYR A 40 17.63 0.97 -19.58
CA TYR A 40 18.27 0.69 -20.86
C TYR A 40 19.80 0.67 -20.74
N LEU A 41 20.39 1.71 -20.13
CA LEU A 41 21.84 1.78 -19.90
C LEU A 41 22.35 0.65 -19.00
N THR A 42 21.57 0.26 -17.98
CA THR A 42 21.91 -0.88 -17.10
C THR A 42 21.99 -2.19 -17.88
N ARG A 43 21.06 -2.43 -18.82
CA ARG A 43 21.12 -3.63 -19.67
C ARG A 43 22.33 -3.60 -20.61
N LYS A 44 22.63 -2.44 -21.21
CA LYS A 44 23.79 -2.28 -22.10
C LYS A 44 25.14 -2.40 -21.36
N ALA A 45 25.18 -2.10 -20.06
CA ALA A 45 26.39 -2.20 -19.24
C ALA A 45 26.99 -3.61 -19.16
N ARG A 46 26.24 -4.65 -19.54
CA ARG A 46 26.74 -6.03 -19.62
C ARG A 46 27.69 -6.25 -20.80
N TYR A 47 27.59 -5.46 -21.86
CA TYR A 47 28.26 -5.72 -23.14
C TYR A 47 29.11 -4.55 -23.64
N ALA A 48 28.82 -3.33 -23.20
CA ALA A 48 29.49 -2.13 -23.70
C ALA A 48 29.83 -1.15 -22.57
N ASP A 49 30.98 -0.49 -22.75
CA ASP A 49 31.47 0.57 -21.85
C ASP A 49 31.11 1.96 -22.38
N HIS A 50 30.86 2.06 -23.67
CA HIS A 50 30.41 3.27 -24.37
C HIS A 50 29.13 2.96 -25.16
N VAL A 51 28.16 3.86 -25.10
CA VAL A 51 26.90 3.72 -25.81
C VAL A 51 26.55 5.06 -26.45
N THR A 52 26.53 5.09 -27.77
CA THR A 52 26.08 6.25 -28.54
C THR A 52 24.61 6.10 -28.88
N LEU A 53 23.80 7.11 -28.54
CA LEU A 53 22.36 7.14 -28.79
C LEU A 53 21.99 8.43 -29.53
N PRO A 54 21.22 8.36 -30.63
CA PRO A 54 20.58 9.53 -31.19
C PRO A 54 19.43 9.99 -30.28
N PHE A 55 19.08 11.27 -30.35
CA PHE A 55 18.02 11.86 -29.50
C PHE A 55 16.67 11.18 -29.74
N ALA A 56 16.34 10.85 -30.99
CA ALA A 56 15.13 10.11 -31.34
C ALA A 56 15.03 8.76 -30.60
N LYS A 57 16.16 8.06 -30.42
CA LYS A 57 16.16 6.79 -29.66
C LYS A 57 15.97 7.02 -28.17
N ILE A 58 16.45 8.14 -27.64
CA ILE A 58 16.25 8.51 -26.24
C ILE A 58 14.77 8.82 -25.98
N GLU A 59 14.13 9.55 -26.90
CA GLU A 59 12.69 9.87 -26.84
C GLU A 59 11.84 8.60 -26.91
N GLU A 60 12.17 7.67 -27.81
CA GLU A 60 11.52 6.35 -27.90
C GLU A 60 11.67 5.55 -26.60
N ILE A 61 12.85 5.58 -25.95
CA ILE A 61 13.06 4.86 -24.70
C ILE A 61 12.27 5.48 -23.54
N ILE A 62 12.18 6.81 -23.49
CA ILE A 62 11.46 7.54 -22.43
C ILE A 62 9.95 7.51 -22.67
N ASP A 63 9.52 7.27 -23.92
CA ASP A 63 8.14 7.38 -24.38
C ASP A 63 7.62 8.83 -24.25
N ASP A 64 8.52 9.80 -24.45
CA ASP A 64 8.22 11.23 -24.36
C ASP A 64 9.28 12.03 -25.10
N SER A 65 8.90 13.22 -25.56
CA SER A 65 9.77 14.18 -26.23
C SER A 65 10.82 14.78 -25.28
N LEU A 66 12.00 15.05 -25.83
CA LEU A 66 13.05 15.79 -25.15
C LEU A 66 12.71 17.29 -25.15
N PRO A 67 12.97 18.00 -24.03
CA PRO A 67 12.68 19.42 -23.98
C PRO A 67 13.59 20.22 -24.92
N PHE A 68 13.12 21.38 -25.39
CA PHE A 68 13.88 22.28 -26.26
C PHE A 68 15.31 22.55 -25.76
N SER A 69 15.48 22.67 -24.43
CA SER A 69 16.78 22.90 -23.81
C SER A 69 17.77 21.76 -24.01
N ALA A 70 17.30 20.51 -24.07
CA ALA A 70 18.16 19.34 -24.34
C ALA A 70 18.71 19.37 -25.78
N MET A 71 17.95 19.96 -26.71
CA MET A 71 18.32 20.05 -28.12
C MET A 71 19.31 21.19 -28.42
N HIS A 72 19.20 22.30 -27.70
CA HIS A 72 19.98 23.51 -28.00
C HIS A 72 21.16 23.72 -27.07
N TYR A 73 21.10 23.18 -25.85
CA TYR A 73 22.09 23.49 -24.84
C TYR A 73 22.80 22.25 -24.30
N ARG A 74 24.12 22.21 -24.49
CA ARG A 74 24.98 21.14 -23.95
C ARG A 74 24.93 21.08 -22.42
N HIS A 75 24.73 22.21 -21.74
CA HIS A 75 24.69 22.26 -20.27
C HIS A 75 23.57 21.39 -19.70
N TRP A 76 22.45 21.25 -20.42
CA TRP A 76 21.31 20.42 -19.99
C TRP A 76 21.70 18.96 -19.73
N TRP A 77 22.68 18.44 -20.49
CA TRP A 77 23.24 17.09 -20.35
C TRP A 77 24.34 16.97 -19.30
N SER A 78 24.96 18.08 -18.89
CA SER A 78 26.10 18.10 -17.96
C SER A 78 25.67 18.37 -16.50
N THR A 79 24.51 19.00 -16.28
CA THR A 79 24.04 19.40 -14.94
C THR A 79 23.68 18.20 -14.04
N PRO A 80 24.49 17.88 -13.00
CA PRO A 80 24.32 16.65 -12.22
C PRO A 80 23.16 16.69 -11.22
N SER A 81 22.73 17.89 -10.80
CA SER A 81 21.62 18.10 -9.86
C SER A 81 20.24 17.88 -10.50
N SER A 82 20.19 17.78 -11.82
CA SER A 82 18.95 17.66 -12.57
C SER A 82 18.35 16.25 -12.50
N PRO A 83 17.00 16.12 -12.55
CA PRO A 83 16.35 14.80 -12.48
C PRO A 83 16.69 13.90 -13.69
N GLN A 84 17.04 14.50 -14.84
CA GLN A 84 17.58 13.75 -15.97
C GLN A 84 18.95 13.15 -15.65
N ALA A 85 19.86 13.95 -15.09
CA ALA A 85 21.22 13.49 -14.83
C ALA A 85 21.29 12.41 -13.77
N GLN A 86 20.44 12.51 -12.76
CA GLN A 86 20.28 11.46 -11.75
C GLN A 86 19.93 10.09 -12.38
N ALA A 87 19.26 10.05 -13.53
CA ALA A 87 18.88 8.79 -14.16
C ALA A 87 20.08 8.00 -14.67
N TRP A 88 21.03 8.62 -15.38
CA TRP A 88 22.25 7.93 -15.82
C TRP A 88 23.32 7.86 -14.73
N LEU A 89 23.45 8.90 -13.90
CA LEU A 89 24.38 8.88 -12.76
C LEU A 89 24.05 7.77 -11.75
N GLY A 90 22.76 7.54 -11.49
CA GLY A 90 22.28 6.49 -10.59
C GLY A 90 22.67 5.08 -11.03
N VAL A 91 22.95 4.88 -12.32
CA VAL A 91 23.41 3.61 -12.89
C VAL A 91 24.91 3.59 -13.21
N LYS A 92 25.68 4.56 -12.69
CA LYS A 92 27.13 4.72 -12.93
C LYS A 92 27.49 4.96 -14.39
N TRP A 93 26.63 5.65 -15.11
CA TRP A 93 26.91 6.16 -16.45
C TRP A 93 27.07 7.67 -16.39
N LYS A 94 27.96 8.20 -17.23
CA LYS A 94 28.15 9.64 -17.43
C LYS A 94 28.04 9.96 -18.90
N VAL A 95 27.58 11.16 -19.20
CA VAL A 95 27.65 11.71 -20.56
C VAL A 95 29.11 12.03 -20.85
N HIS A 96 29.62 11.53 -21.97
CA HIS A 96 31.00 11.74 -22.41
C HIS A 96 31.08 12.80 -23.51
N VAL A 97 30.35 12.59 -24.62
CA VAL A 97 30.26 13.54 -25.73
C VAL A 97 28.80 13.79 -26.05
N VAL A 98 28.45 15.05 -26.25
CA VAL A 98 27.17 15.47 -26.81
C VAL A 98 27.45 16.17 -28.11
N ASN A 99 26.87 15.67 -29.19
CA ASN A 99 26.90 16.30 -30.50
C ASN A 99 25.49 16.80 -30.83
N LEU A 100 25.31 18.12 -30.82
CA LEU A 100 23.99 18.73 -31.06
C LEU A 100 23.64 18.78 -32.56
N GLU A 101 24.63 18.90 -33.44
CA GLU A 101 24.45 18.94 -34.90
C GLU A 101 23.87 17.62 -35.40
N HIS A 102 24.49 16.51 -34.99
CA HIS A 102 24.03 15.16 -35.31
C HIS A 102 22.98 14.63 -34.34
N LYS A 103 22.58 15.42 -33.32
CA LYS A 103 21.63 15.02 -32.26
C LYS A 103 21.97 13.66 -31.64
N THR A 104 23.23 13.47 -31.23
CA THR A 104 23.72 12.23 -30.61
C THR A 104 24.37 12.50 -29.25
N VAL A 105 24.17 11.56 -28.32
CA VAL A 105 24.82 11.52 -27.01
C VAL A 105 25.60 10.22 -26.86
N THR A 106 26.87 10.34 -26.50
CA THR A 106 27.70 9.21 -26.11
C THR A 106 27.76 9.14 -24.60
N PHE A 107 27.24 8.05 -24.03
CA PHE A 107 27.37 7.71 -22.63
C PHE A 107 28.59 6.82 -22.43
N ARG A 108 29.34 7.08 -21.35
CA ARG A 108 30.45 6.26 -20.89
C ARG A 108 30.13 5.72 -19.51
N ARG A 109 30.35 4.42 -19.32
CA ARG A 109 30.27 3.81 -18.00
C ARG A 109 31.44 4.31 -17.17
N GLU A 110 31.17 4.81 -15.98
CA GLU A 110 32.24 4.97 -15.00
C GLU A 110 32.67 3.57 -14.59
N GLY A 111 33.78 3.12 -15.19
CA GLY A 111 34.44 1.91 -14.77
C GLY A 111 34.55 1.93 -13.25
N LEU A 112 34.24 0.79 -12.63
CA LEU A 112 34.54 0.59 -11.23
C LEU A 112 36.06 0.77 -11.10
N VAL A 113 36.51 1.99 -10.81
CA VAL A 113 37.83 2.19 -10.23
C VAL A 113 37.82 1.22 -9.07
N LYS A 114 38.65 0.18 -9.17
CA LYS A 114 38.88 -0.78 -8.09
C LYS A 114 39.40 0.08 -6.94
N LYS A 115 38.51 0.69 -6.15
CA LYS A 115 38.88 1.27 -4.87
C LYS A 115 39.53 0.09 -4.19
N LYS A 116 40.86 0.17 -3.96
CA LYS A 116 41.58 -0.81 -3.16
C LYS A 116 40.83 -0.86 -1.85
N THR A 117 39.91 -1.80 -1.72
CA THR A 117 39.17 -2.01 -0.50
C THR A 117 40.23 -2.50 0.47
N ARG A 118 40.76 -1.60 1.31
CA ARG A 118 41.25 -2.04 2.62
C ARG A 118 40.08 -2.84 3.17
N ARG A 119 40.25 -4.17 3.21
CA ARG A 119 39.25 -5.13 3.66
C ARG A 119 38.93 -4.78 5.11
N LYS A 120 38.02 -3.83 5.33
CA LYS A 120 37.43 -3.62 6.65
C LYS A 120 36.42 -4.75 6.76
N ARG A 121 36.87 -5.82 7.42
CA ARG A 121 36.15 -7.04 7.74
C ARG A 121 34.76 -6.65 8.29
N ARG A 122 33.76 -6.62 7.41
CA ARG A 122 32.36 -6.38 7.80
C ARG A 122 31.88 -7.67 8.44
N LYS A 123 31.84 -7.69 9.76
CA LYS A 123 31.22 -8.74 10.55
C LYS A 123 29.73 -8.79 10.16
N ALA A 124 29.37 -9.88 9.48
CA ALA A 124 28.04 -10.45 9.25
C ALA A 124 26.82 -9.49 9.25
N THR A 125 26.34 -9.15 8.04
CA THR A 125 24.96 -8.67 7.80
C THR A 125 23.99 -9.84 7.59
N SER A 126 24.33 -11.06 8.02
CA SER A 126 23.41 -12.21 7.99
C SER A 126 22.29 -12.10 9.03
N ALA A 127 22.45 -11.28 10.07
CA ALA A 127 21.43 -11.09 11.11
C ALA A 127 20.24 -10.19 10.70
N PHE A 128 20.29 -9.53 9.53
CA PHE A 128 19.25 -8.57 9.11
C PHE A 128 18.24 -9.14 8.10
N MET A 129 18.65 -10.12 7.29
CA MET A 129 17.75 -10.80 6.34
C MET A 129 16.89 -11.88 7.02
N ASP A 130 17.28 -12.35 8.21
CA ASP A 130 16.54 -13.30 9.05
C ASP A 130 15.40 -12.64 9.86
N LYS A 131 15.03 -11.40 9.52
CA LYS A 131 13.88 -10.67 10.08
C LYS A 131 12.71 -10.60 9.09
N THR A 132 12.64 -11.52 8.14
CA THR A 132 11.44 -11.75 7.36
C THR A 132 10.35 -12.32 8.29
N PHE A 133 9.28 -11.54 8.46
CA PHE A 133 8.00 -11.97 9.03
C PHE A 133 8.08 -12.69 10.38
N ARG A 134 8.40 -11.97 11.46
CA ARG A 134 7.99 -12.44 12.79
C ARG A 134 6.47 -12.30 12.88
N PRO A 135 5.67 -13.37 12.97
CA PRO A 135 4.26 -13.21 13.30
C PRO A 135 4.22 -12.44 14.62
N THR A 136 3.52 -11.30 14.64
CA THR A 136 3.28 -10.57 15.88
C THR A 136 2.64 -11.55 16.84
N LYS A 137 3.36 -11.92 17.92
CA LYS A 137 2.85 -12.82 18.96
C LYS A 137 1.43 -12.35 19.30
N PRO A 138 0.39 -13.19 19.18
CA PRO A 138 -0.97 -12.77 19.50
C PRO A 138 -0.92 -12.18 20.91
N ARG A 139 -1.44 -10.95 21.07
CA ARG A 139 -1.55 -10.34 22.39
C ARG A 139 -2.32 -11.35 23.24
N ARG A 140 -1.65 -11.93 24.25
CA ARG A 140 -2.32 -12.78 25.22
C ARG A 140 -3.48 -11.96 25.78
N LEU A 141 -4.72 -12.39 25.53
CA LEU A 141 -5.87 -11.81 26.20
C LEU A 141 -5.59 -11.97 27.70
N ARG A 142 -5.50 -10.84 28.42
CA ARG A 142 -5.34 -10.89 29.87
C ARG A 142 -6.60 -11.52 30.44
N GLU A 143 -6.44 -12.61 31.16
CA GLU A 143 -7.56 -13.23 31.87
C GLU A 143 -8.18 -12.18 32.82
N PRO A 144 -9.51 -12.11 32.91
CA PRO A 144 -10.17 -11.19 33.82
C PRO A 144 -9.75 -11.49 35.26
N SER A 145 -9.55 -10.45 36.08
CA SER A 145 -9.22 -10.65 37.49
C SER A 145 -10.30 -11.45 38.21
N LYS A 146 -9.92 -12.19 39.27
CA LYS A 146 -10.86 -12.94 40.12
C LYS A 146 -12.04 -12.08 40.58
N THR A 147 -11.78 -10.81 40.90
CA THR A 147 -12.81 -9.83 41.25
C THR A 147 -13.80 -9.56 40.11
N LYS A 148 -13.33 -9.49 38.86
CA LYS A 148 -14.19 -9.26 37.69
C LYS A 148 -15.05 -10.48 37.37
N ILE A 149 -14.51 -11.68 37.53
CA ILE A 149 -15.24 -12.95 37.40
C ILE A 149 -16.33 -13.03 38.47
N ALA A 150 -15.99 -12.77 39.74
CA ALA A 150 -16.96 -12.78 40.85
C ALA A 150 -18.09 -11.75 40.64
N ARG A 151 -17.77 -10.54 40.18
CA ARG A 151 -18.79 -9.52 39.83
C ARG A 151 -19.70 -9.99 38.70
N ALA A 152 -19.19 -10.71 37.70
CA ALA A 152 -20.00 -11.24 36.61
C ALA A 152 -20.91 -12.38 37.09
N GLN A 153 -20.40 -13.30 37.90
CA GLN A 153 -21.19 -14.37 38.52
C GLN A 153 -22.30 -13.81 39.42
N ALA A 154 -22.00 -12.82 40.26
CA ALA A 154 -23.01 -12.15 41.09
C ALA A 154 -24.10 -11.45 40.24
N ARG A 155 -23.72 -10.85 39.11
CA ARG A 155 -24.69 -10.27 38.16
C ARG A 155 -25.58 -11.33 37.54
N LEU A 156 -25.02 -12.47 37.11
CA LEU A 156 -25.81 -13.59 36.58
C LEU A 156 -26.78 -14.13 37.63
N ALA A 157 -26.32 -14.37 38.86
CA ALA A 157 -27.17 -14.81 39.96
C ALA A 157 -28.30 -13.81 40.28
N ASN A 158 -28.04 -12.50 40.19
CA ASN A 158 -29.07 -11.46 40.37
C ASN A 158 -30.08 -11.46 39.21
N VAL A 159 -29.64 -11.68 37.98
CA VAL A 159 -30.53 -11.81 36.81
C VAL A 159 -31.39 -13.07 36.94
N GLU A 160 -30.81 -14.20 37.36
CA GLU A 160 -31.55 -15.44 37.61
C GLU A 160 -32.57 -15.28 38.74
N ARG A 161 -32.18 -14.66 39.85
CA ARG A 161 -33.10 -14.35 40.96
C ARG A 161 -34.24 -13.43 40.52
N ARG A 162 -33.95 -12.45 39.67
CA ARG A 162 -34.97 -11.57 39.08
C ARG A 162 -35.86 -12.31 38.08
N ARG A 163 -35.31 -13.29 37.35
CA ARG A 163 -36.05 -14.12 36.40
C ARG A 163 -36.96 -15.11 37.13
N SER A 164 -36.51 -15.69 38.24
CA SER A 164 -37.32 -16.60 39.07
C SER A 164 -38.37 -15.86 39.90
N SER A 165 -38.09 -14.64 40.34
CA SER A 165 -39.08 -13.80 41.03
C SER A 165 -40.09 -13.12 40.10
N MET A 166 -39.82 -13.12 38.78
CA MET A 166 -40.77 -12.62 37.80
C MET A 166 -41.99 -13.55 37.76
N ARG A 167 -43.19 -13.00 38.05
CA ARG A 167 -44.45 -13.75 37.98
C ARG A 167 -44.59 -14.39 36.60
N GLN A 168 -44.56 -15.73 36.56
CA GLN A 168 -44.91 -16.49 35.37
C GLN A 168 -46.44 -16.52 35.26
N TYR A 169 -46.97 -15.90 34.21
CA TYR A 169 -48.40 -15.98 33.91
C TYR A 169 -48.69 -17.33 33.26
N ARG A 170 -49.72 -18.06 33.73
CA ARG A 170 -50.20 -19.26 33.04
C ARG A 170 -50.88 -18.83 31.73
N GLY A 171 -50.28 -19.18 30.60
CA GLY A 171 -50.81 -18.92 29.25
C GLY A 171 -49.91 -18.05 28.38
N LYS A 172 -50.14 -18.06 27.06
CA LYS A 172 -49.31 -17.35 26.05
C LYS A 172 -49.45 -15.82 26.09
N PHE A 173 -50.30 -15.26 26.95
CA PHE A 173 -50.57 -13.83 27.01
C PHE A 173 -50.27 -13.25 28.40
N LYS A 174 -49.32 -12.31 28.43
CA LYS A 174 -49.13 -11.43 29.59
C LYS A 174 -50.37 -10.54 29.72
N PRO A 175 -51.03 -10.45 30.90
CA PRO A 175 -52.16 -9.55 31.06
C PRO A 175 -51.71 -8.11 30.82
N LYS A 176 -52.47 -7.36 30.02
CA LYS A 176 -52.23 -5.94 29.75
C LYS A 176 -52.16 -5.15 31.05
N SER A 177 -51.19 -4.25 31.18
CA SER A 177 -51.06 -3.40 32.38
C SER A 177 -52.28 -2.49 32.56
N ALA A 178 -52.55 -2.06 33.79
CA ALA A 178 -53.66 -1.13 34.04
C ALA A 178 -53.56 0.16 33.22
N TYR A 179 -52.33 0.60 32.91
CA TYR A 179 -52.05 1.74 32.04
C TYR A 179 -52.42 1.45 30.57
N GLU A 180 -52.03 0.30 30.03
CA GLU A 180 -52.37 -0.11 28.66
C GLU A 180 -53.89 -0.25 28.45
N LYS A 181 -54.63 -0.67 29.49
CA LYS A 181 -56.10 -0.75 29.45
C LYS A 181 -56.78 0.64 29.46
N ARG A 182 -56.14 1.66 30.04
CA ARG A 182 -56.67 3.04 30.06
C ARG A 182 -56.46 3.75 28.73
N LEU A 183 -55.38 3.43 28.01
CA LEU A 183 -55.02 4.10 26.76
C LEU A 183 -55.92 3.71 25.57
N TYR A 184 -56.53 2.52 25.61
CA TYR A 184 -57.35 1.99 24.52
C TYR A 184 -58.66 1.45 25.10
N LYS A 185 -59.79 2.13 24.82
CA LYS A 185 -61.14 1.64 25.16
C LYS A 185 -61.60 0.68 24.05
N PRO A 186 -61.63 -0.64 24.26
CA PRO A 186 -61.94 -1.61 23.20
C PRO A 186 -63.37 -1.49 22.65
N ASP A 187 -64.29 -0.87 23.41
CA ASP A 187 -65.71 -0.76 23.04
C ASP A 187 -66.07 0.54 22.30
N ALA A 188 -65.10 1.43 22.05
CA ALA A 188 -65.34 2.64 21.27
C ALA A 188 -65.34 2.30 19.78
N LYS A 189 -66.53 2.25 19.15
CA LYS A 189 -66.65 2.16 17.68
C LYS A 189 -65.94 3.36 17.04
N PRO A 190 -65.09 3.16 16.02
CA PRO A 190 -64.48 4.28 15.31
C PRO A 190 -65.59 5.13 14.68
N SER A 191 -65.57 6.44 14.94
CA SER A 191 -66.42 7.41 14.26
C SER A 191 -66.14 7.31 12.77
N LYS A 192 -67.18 6.98 11.98
CA LYS A 192 -67.08 7.01 10.52
C LYS A 192 -66.75 8.44 10.12
N THR A 193 -65.61 8.62 9.47
CA THR A 193 -65.25 9.85 8.78
C THR A 193 -66.12 9.88 7.51
N GLU A 194 -67.02 10.85 7.42
CA GLU A 194 -67.82 11.11 6.20
C GLU A 194 -66.96 11.96 5.25
N ASP A 195 -66.79 11.47 4.02
CA ASP A 195 -66.36 12.23 2.84
C ASP A 195 -67.60 12.80 2.13
#